data_AF-A0A0H3K049-F1
#
_entry.id   AF-A0A0H3K049-F1
#
_cell.length_a   1.000
_cell.length_b   1.000
_cell.length_c   1.000
_cell.angle_alpha   90.00
_cell.angle_beta   90.00
_cell.angle_gamma   90.00
#
_symmetry.space_group_name_H-M   'P 1'
#
loop_
_entity.id
_entity.type
_entity.pdbx_description
1 polymer ?
#
loop_
_entity_poly.entity_id
_entity_poly.type
_entity_poly.pdbx_seq_one_letter_code
_entity_poly.pdbx_strand_id
1 'polypeptide(L)' 'METSVRIPQNDISRYVNEIVETIPDSEFDEFRHHRGATSYHPKMMLKIILYAYTQSV' A
#
# COMPACT_ATOMS: atom_id res chain seq x y z
N MET A 1 -6.53 -29.46 2.15
CA MET A 1 -6.21 -28.85 3.46
C MET A 1 -5.65 -27.47 3.17
N GLU A 2 -6.26 -26.43 3.74
CA GLU A 2 -5.96 -25.04 3.46
C GLU A 2 -4.52 -24.66 3.83
N THR A 3 -3.72 -24.28 2.85
CA THR A 3 -2.42 -23.64 3.08
C THR A 3 -2.62 -22.12 3.00
N SER A 4 -3.29 -21.54 3.99
CA SER A 4 -3.25 -20.09 4.17
C SER A 4 -1.89 -19.70 4.76
N VAL A 5 -0.93 -19.39 3.89
CA VAL A 5 0.34 -18.79 4.32
C VAL A 5 0.03 -17.38 4.81
N ARG A 6 0.05 -17.19 6.13
CA ARG A 6 -0.11 -15.87 6.74
C ARG A 6 1.20 -15.10 6.62
N ILE A 7 1.11 -13.83 6.22
CA ILE A 7 2.27 -12.93 6.22
C ILE A 7 2.82 -12.85 7.66
N PRO A 8 4.12 -13.05 7.90
CA PRO A 8 4.72 -12.94 9.24
C PRO A 8 4.42 -11.60 9.91
N GLN A 9 4.33 -11.57 11.24
CA GLN A 9 4.01 -10.33 11.98
C GLN A 9 5.11 -9.27 11.84
N ASN A 10 6.35 -9.70 11.67
CA ASN A 10 7.52 -8.84 11.50
C ASN A 10 7.83 -8.55 10.02
N ASP A 11 6.94 -8.88 9.09
CA ASP A 11 7.13 -8.62 7.67
C ASP A 11 7.06 -7.12 7.37
N ILE A 12 7.98 -6.63 6.53
CA ILE A 12 8.08 -5.21 6.18
C ILE A 12 6.81 -4.66 5.52
N SER A 13 6.05 -5.50 4.80
CA SER A 13 4.77 -5.11 4.20
C SER A 13 3.73 -4.68 5.23
N ARG A 14 3.77 -5.23 6.46
CA ARG A 14 2.86 -4.83 7.55
C ARG A 14 3.19 -3.44 8.06
N TYR A 15 4.46 -3.14 8.30
CA TYR A 15 4.89 -1.81 8.71
C TYR A 15 4.61 -0.76 7.61
N VAL A 16 4.87 -1.09 6.34
CA VAL A 16 4.51 -0.23 5.21
C VAL A 16 3.00 0.04 5.18
N ASN A 17 2.18 -0.99 5.40
CA ASN A 17 0.73 -0.82 5.48
C ASN A 17 0.32 0.09 6.65
N GLU A 18 0.82 -0.15 7.86
CA GLU A 18 0.53 0.65 9.04
C GLU A 18 0.88 2.13 8.82
N ILE A 19 2.08 2.41 8.30
CA ILE A 19 2.52 3.77 7.98
C ILE A 19 1.56 4.42 6.98
N VAL A 20 1.24 3.76 5.86
CA VAL A 20 0.35 4.34 4.84
C VAL A 20 -1.08 4.55 5.35
N GLU A 21 -1.59 3.67 6.22
CA GLU A 21 -2.92 3.83 6.80
C GLU A 21 -3.01 4.97 7.83
N THR A 22 -1.88 5.43 8.38
CA THR A 22 -1.88 6.62 9.26
C THR A 22 -2.09 7.93 8.49
N ILE A 23 -1.89 7.94 7.16
CA ILE A 23 -2.04 9.13 6.33
C ILE A 23 -3.53 9.39 6.09
N PRO A 24 -4.04 10.61 6.38
CA PRO A 24 -5.43 10.96 6.11
C PRO A 24 -5.82 10.77 4.65
N ASP A 25 -7.06 10.32 4.40
CA ASP A 25 -7.53 10.08 3.04
C ASP A 25 -7.53 11.34 2.16
N SER A 26 -7.66 12.53 2.75
CA SER A 26 -7.62 13.81 2.05
C SER A 26 -6.30 14.09 1.36
N GLU A 27 -5.19 13.58 1.91
CA GLU A 27 -3.86 13.71 1.29
C GLU A 27 -3.75 12.92 -0.03
N PHE A 28 -4.72 12.03 -0.29
CA PHE A 28 -4.78 11.25 -1.52
C PHE A 28 -5.75 11.81 -2.56
N ASP A 29 -6.49 12.88 -2.27
CA ASP A 29 -7.57 13.38 -3.14
C ASP A 29 -7.06 13.87 -4.49
N GLU A 30 -5.88 14.49 -4.54
CA GLU A 30 -5.26 14.94 -5.79
C GLU A 30 -4.93 13.77 -6.74
N PHE A 31 -4.65 12.59 -6.19
CA PHE A 31 -4.29 11.39 -6.95
C PHE A 31 -5.52 10.55 -7.35
N ARG A 32 -6.72 10.92 -6.88
CA ARG A 32 -7.96 10.25 -7.29
C ARG A 32 -8.40 10.76 -8.65
N HIS A 33 -8.58 9.85 -9.60
CA HIS A 33 -9.17 10.20 -10.88
C HIS A 33 -10.69 10.35 -10.71
N HIS A 34 -11.19 11.54 -11.05
CA HIS A 34 -12.62 11.87 -10.94
C HIS A 34 -13.41 11.48 -12.21
N ARG A 35 -12.74 11.02 -13.27
CA ARG A 35 -13.36 10.61 -14.53
C ARG A 35 -12.81 9.25 -14.98
N GLY A 36 -13.71 8.29 -15.19
CA GLY A 36 -13.37 6.94 -15.63
C GLY A 36 -12.83 6.06 -14.51
N ALA A 37 -12.40 4.85 -14.87
CA ALA A 37 -11.79 3.91 -13.92
C ALA A 37 -10.34 4.33 -13.64
N THR A 38 -9.98 4.43 -12.36
CA THR A 38 -8.60 4.71 -11.92
C THR A 38 -7.70 3.52 -12.26
N SER A 39 -6.52 3.76 -12.84
CA SER A 39 -5.53 2.68 -13.08
C SER A 39 -4.93 2.08 -11.80
N TYR A 40 -5.02 2.79 -10.68
CA TYR A 40 -4.49 2.38 -9.38
C TYR A 40 -5.26 3.04 -8.24
N HIS A 41 -5.21 2.44 -7.05
CA HIS A 41 -5.65 3.07 -5.82
C HIS A 41 -4.45 3.80 -5.17
N PRO A 42 -4.53 5.12 -4.86
CA PRO A 42 -3.39 5.90 -4.38
C PRO A 42 -2.65 5.28 -3.18
N LYS A 43 -3.37 4.82 -2.15
CA LYS A 43 -2.75 4.11 -1.00
C LYS A 43 -2.04 2.82 -1.40
N MET A 44 -2.58 2.05 -2.34
CA MET A 44 -1.94 0.80 -2.76
C MET A 44 -0.69 1.07 -3.59
N MET A 45 -0.73 2.07 -4.47
CA MET A 45 0.44 2.49 -5.23
C MET A 45 1.56 2.95 -4.29
N LEU A 46 1.24 3.75 -3.27
CA LEU A 46 2.22 4.18 -2.27
C LEU A 46 2.81 2.99 -1.49
N LYS A 47 1.99 2.04 -1.05
CA LYS A 47 2.48 0.81 -0.38
C LYS A 47 3.46 0.04 -1.26
N ILE A 48 3.17 -0.11 -2.55
CA ILE A 48 4.06 -0.81 -3.50
C ILE A 48 5.38 -0.05 -3.67
N ILE A 49 5.33 1.27 -3.88
CA ILE A 49 6.53 2.10 -4.05
C ILE A 49 7.42 2.02 -2.80
N LEU A 50 6.85 2.25 -1.62
CA LEU A 50 7.60 2.20 -0.36
C LEU A 50 8.19 0.81 -0.12
N TYR A 51 7.41 -0.25 -0.32
CA TYR A 51 7.91 -1.62 -0.21
C TYR A 51 9.09 -1.85 -1.16
N ALA A 52 8.99 -1.45 -2.43
CA ALA A 52 10.07 -1.60 -3.40
C ALA A 52 11.35 -0.86 -2.96
N TYR A 53 11.23 0.34 -2.39
CA TYR A 53 12.38 1.05 -1.82
C TYR A 53 13.03 0.32 -0.65
N THR A 54 12.27 -0.42 0.17
CA THR A 54 12.87 -1.25 1.24
C THR A 54 13.62 -2.47 0.71
N GLN A 55 13.30 -2.92 -0.50
CA GLN A 55 13.90 -4.11 -1.13
C GLN A 55 14.99 -3.76 -2.14
N SER A 56 15.15 -2.48 -2.46
CA SER A 56 16.22 -1.99 -3.34
C SER A 56 17.53 -1.94 -2.56
N VAL A 57 18.48 -2.78 -2.96
CA VAL A 57 19.89 -2.78 -2.50
C VAL A 57 20.77 -2.08 -3.53
#